data_AF-A0A8J9SPY9-F1
#
_entry.id   AF-A0A8J9SPY9-F1
#
_cell.length_a   1.000
_cell.length_b   1.000
_cell.length_c   1.000
_cell.angle_alpha   90.00
_cell.angle_beta   90.00
_cell.angle_gamma   90.00
#
_symmetry.space_group_name_H-M   'P 1'
#
loop_
_entity.id
_entity.type
_entity.pdbx_description
1 polymer ?
#
loop_
_entity_poly.entity_id
_entity_poly.type
_entity_poly.pdbx_seq_one_letter_code
_entity_poly.pdbx_strand_id
1 'polypeptide(L)' 'MNVEAVDTKEIIKVGVIGMGRIGLVHLEAITKAPGVTPVIVSNPTVSKAEA' A
#
# COMPACT_ATOMS: atom_id res chain seq x y z
N MET A 1 -1.74 3.32 38.18
CA MET A 1 -2.43 2.82 36.97
C MET A 1 -1.52 3.15 35.82
N ASN A 2 -0.84 2.16 35.24
CA ASN A 2 0.07 2.37 34.11
C ASN A 2 -0.64 1.87 32.85
N VAL A 3 -1.21 2.80 32.09
CA VAL A 3 -1.78 2.53 30.76
C VAL A 3 -0.96 3.31 29.76
N GLU A 4 0.14 2.73 29.33
CA GLU A 4 0.82 3.14 28.09
C GLU A 4 1.18 1.89 27.32
N ALA A 5 0.16 1.28 26.70
CA ALA A 5 0.33 0.48 25.51
C ALA A 5 -0.18 1.34 24.36
N VAL A 6 0.61 2.33 23.95
CA VAL A 6 0.43 2.96 22.65
C VAL A 6 1.05 1.99 21.64
N ASP A 7 0.33 0.90 21.33
CA ASP A 7 0.64 0.04 20.18
C ASP A 7 0.20 0.79 18.91
N THR A 8 0.79 1.96 18.66
CA THR A 8 0.76 2.58 17.34
C THR A 8 1.71 1.77 16.47
N LYS A 9 1.25 0.61 15.99
CA LYS A 9 1.87 -0.01 14.82
C LYS A 9 1.89 1.06 13.73
N GLU A 10 3.06 1.66 13.49
CA GLU A 10 3.23 2.66 12.45
C GLU A 10 2.70 2.08 11.15
N ILE A 11 1.77 2.81 10.52
CA ILE A 11 1.20 2.42 9.24
C ILE A 11 2.33 2.43 8.21
N ILE A 12 2.64 1.27 7.63
CA ILE A 12 3.65 1.14 6.61
C ILE A 12 3.10 1.68 5.29
N LYS A 13 3.72 2.75 4.78
CA LYS A 13 3.35 3.37 3.50
C LYS A 13 4.12 2.73 2.36
N VAL A 14 3.40 2.25 1.34
CA VAL A 14 4.01 1.51 0.22
C VAL A 14 3.75 2.21 -1.11
N GLY A 15 4.78 2.30 -1.95
CA GLY A 15 4.65 2.68 -3.35
C GLY A 15 4.77 1.46 -4.27
N VAL A 16 3.89 1.34 -5.26
CA VAL A 16 3.94 0.27 -6.27
C VAL A 16 4.38 0.85 -7.62
N ILE A 17 5.59 0.51 -8.07
CA ILE A 17 6.14 0.95 -9.35
C ILE A 17 5.99 -0.18 -10.38
N GLY A 18 5.32 0.13 -11.49
CA GLY A 18 5.02 -0.84 -12.53
C GLY A 18 3.64 -1.47 -12.37
N MET A 19 2.57 -0.70 -12.63
CA MET A 19 1.18 -1.18 -12.65
C MET A 19 0.83 -2.03 -13.89
N GLY A 20 1.63 -3.07 -14.12
CA GLY A 20 1.29 -4.15 -15.02
C GLY A 20 0.45 -5.21 -14.32
N ARG A 21 0.36 -6.40 -14.92
CA ARG A 21 -0.43 -7.52 -14.38
C ARG A 21 -0.07 -7.87 -12.92
N ILE A 22 1.22 -7.96 -12.60
CA ILE A 22 1.68 -8.36 -11.26
C ILE A 22 1.59 -7.20 -10.26
N GLY A 23 1.83 -5.97 -10.72
CA GLY A 23 1.65 -4.79 -9.89
C GLY A 23 0.25 -4.71 -9.30
N LEU A 24 -0.79 -4.95 -10.11
CA LEU A 24 -2.19 -4.96 -9.65
C LEU A 24 -2.46 -6.03 -8.59
N VAL A 25 -1.94 -7.24 -8.79
CA VAL A 25 -2.07 -8.34 -7.80
C VAL A 25 -1.43 -7.96 -6.47
N HIS A 26 -0.25 -7.34 -6.49
CA HIS A 26 0.40 -6.88 -5.26
C HIS A 26 -0.31 -5.70 -4.62
N LEU A 27 -0.80 -4.74 -5.40
CA LEU A 27 -1.61 -3.64 -4.89
C LEU A 27 -2.85 -4.19 -4.15
N GLU A 28 -3.56 -5.14 -4.77
CA GLU A 28 -4.72 -5.78 -4.14
C GLU A 28 -4.33 -6.48 -2.81
N ALA A 29 -3.21 -7.22 -2.79
CA ALA A 29 -2.74 -7.85 -1.57
C ALA A 29 -2.36 -6.82 -0.48
N ILE A 30 -1.69 -5.73 -0.85
CA ILE A 30 -1.29 -4.64 0.04
C ILE A 30 -2.51 -3.97 0.66
N THR A 31 -3.57 -3.68 -0.13
CA THR A 31 -4.80 -3.05 0.39
C THR A 31 -5.53 -3.91 1.44
N LYS A 32 -5.29 -5.22 1.45
CA LYS A 32 -5.87 -6.16 2.42
C LYS A 32 -4.95 -6.41 3.63
N ALA A 33 -3.70 -5.95 3.57
CA ALA A 33 -2.72 -6.20 4.62
C ALA A 33 -2.95 -5.24 5.80
N PRO A 34 -3.09 -5.75 7.05
CA PRO A 34 -3.30 -4.91 8.21
C PRO A 34 -2.05 -4.06 8.50
N GLY A 35 -2.28 -2.76 8.75
CA GLY A 35 -1.19 -1.83 9.08
C GLY A 35 -0.37 -1.37 7.87
N VAL A 36 -0.83 -1.63 6.64
CA VAL A 36 -0.16 -1.19 5.42
C VAL A 36 -1.11 -0.32 4.60
N THR A 37 -0.59 0.76 4.01
CA THR A 37 -1.35 1.63 3.12
C THR A 37 -0.54 1.90 1.85
N PRO A 38 -1.05 1.53 0.67
CA PRO A 38 -0.45 1.96 -0.57
C PRO A 38 -0.72 3.46 -0.76
N VAL A 39 0.32 4.23 -1.04
CA VAL A 39 0.26 5.70 -1.15
C VAL A 39 0.64 6.22 -2.53
N ILE A 40 1.34 5.41 -3.33
CA ILE A 40 1.82 5.78 -4.66
C ILE A 40 1.64 4.59 -5.59
N VAL A 41 1.13 4.85 -6.80
CA VAL A 41 1.15 3.91 -7.93
C VAL A 41 1.81 4.59 -9.12
N SER A 42 2.56 3.84 -9.93
CA SER A 42 3.27 4.39 -11.09
C SER A 42 3.24 3.44 -12.28
N ASN A 43 2.98 4.01 -13.45
CA ASN A 43 3.08 3.33 -14.74
C ASN A 43 3.44 4.35 -15.84
N PRO A 44 4.31 3.99 -16.83
CA PRO A 44 4.56 4.86 -17.98
C PRO A 44 3.30 5.11 -18.84
N THR A 45 2.30 4.23 -18.77
CA THR A 45 0.98 4.45 -19.38
C THR A 45 0.01 4.96 -18.31
N VAL A 46 -0.42 6.22 -18.41
CA VAL A 46 -1.32 6.88 -17.44
C VAL A 46 -2.57 6.04 -17.14
N SER A 47 -3.22 5.50 -18.18
CA SER A 47 -4.42 4.68 -18.02
C SER A 47 -4.23 3.40 -17.19
N LYS A 48 -2.98 2.95 -16.99
CA LYS A 48 -2.65 1.82 -16.12
C LYS A 48 -2.29 2.24 -14.69
N ALA A 49 -1.98 3.52 -14.47
CA ALA A 49 -1.73 4.07 -13.14
C ALA A 49 -3.03 4.55 -12.47
N GLU A 50 -4.08 4.82 -13.25
CA GLU A 50 -5.40 5.25 -12.78
C GLU A 50 -6.38 4.08 -12.49
N ALA A 51 -6.01 2.86 -12.90
CA ALA A 51 -6.82 1.65 -12.76
C ALA A 51 -6.68 1.02 -11.37
#